data_AF-A0A933TIZ4-F1
#
_entry.id   AF-A0A933TIZ4-F1
#
_cell.length_a   1.000
_cell.length_b   1.000
_cell.length_c   1.000
_cell.angle_alpha   90.00
_cell.angle_beta   90.00
_cell.angle_gamma   90.00
#
_symmetry.space_group_name_H-M   'P 1'
#
loop_
_entity.id
_entity.type
_entity.pdbx_description
1 polymer ?
#
loop_
_entity_poly.entity_id
_entity_poly.type
_entity_poly.pdbx_seq_one_letter_code
_entity_poly.pdbx_strand_id
1 'polypeptide(L)'
;PTVKDRVVQQAVRLVVEPVFEVHFSPMSFGFRPGRGCHQAVGEVAKYLNWGLVHVVEADITDCFGSIPHERLMKAVARRVADKAILRLIRLWLKCGVMEDGRFRKTTTGTPQGGVISPLLANIYLDELDRTWTQRQMARRAGANAHLVRYADDLVILTDKDTSGPEQLLRETLAGMGLALNPDKTRVLDAKTDSFDFLGFNIRKAHNPRSGKWFALVHPSHKAQMALKERIRRLTSPGVQEKVSEVVRRVNPVVRGWVNYFRIGHSAGAFGEVREFVLCRMRRYLCRKQKRHGCGWKRLPNSFFYGELGLFYEYKVEWQPRPAWGLG
;
A
#
# COMPACT_ATOMS: atom_id res chain seq x y z
N PRO A 1 6.69 18.14 -12.28
CA PRO A 1 8.14 18.35 -12.56
C PRO A 1 8.52 17.96 -13.99
N THR A 2 9.45 18.69 -14.61
CA THR A 2 9.98 18.33 -15.94
C THR A 2 10.83 17.05 -15.86
N VAL A 3 11.17 16.44 -17.01
CA VAL A 3 12.10 15.29 -17.04
C VAL A 3 13.45 15.67 -16.41
N LYS A 4 13.97 16.86 -16.73
CA LYS A 4 15.21 17.39 -16.17
C LYS A 4 15.15 17.50 -14.65
N ASP A 5 14.06 18.04 -14.11
CA ASP A 5 13.88 18.13 -12.65
C ASP A 5 13.83 16.76 -11.99
N ARG A 6 13.19 15.77 -12.62
CA ARG A 6 13.12 14.41 -12.10
C ARG A 6 14.49 13.75 -12.01
N VAL A 7 15.36 13.99 -12.99
CA VAL A 7 16.76 13.49 -12.97
C VAL A 7 17.53 14.09 -11.81
N VAL A 8 17.46 15.41 -11.62
CA VAL A 8 18.17 16.07 -10.51
C VAL A 8 17.59 15.65 -9.15
N GLN A 9 16.26 15.53 -9.04
CA GLN A 9 15.61 15.01 -7.84
C GLN A 9 16.05 13.59 -7.50
N GLN A 10 16.16 12.71 -8.50
CA GLN A 10 16.65 11.35 -8.29
C GLN A 10 18.12 11.33 -7.86
N ALA A 11 18.97 12.17 -8.46
CA ALA A 11 20.38 12.28 -8.06
C ALA A 11 20.52 12.72 -6.60
N VAL A 12 19.79 13.76 -6.18
CA VAL A 12 19.77 14.21 -4.78
C VAL A 12 19.21 13.11 -3.87
N ARG A 13 18.15 12.41 -4.28
CA ARG A 13 17.59 11.29 -3.51
C ARG A 13 18.63 10.20 -3.24
N LEU A 14 19.38 9.78 -4.26
CA LEU A 14 20.40 8.73 -4.10
C LEU A 14 21.47 9.07 -3.06
N VAL A 15 21.81 10.36 -2.92
CA VAL A 15 22.81 10.84 -1.95
C VAL A 15 22.18 11.02 -0.56
N VAL A 16 20.95 11.53 -0.50
CA VAL A 16 20.31 11.91 0.77
C VAL A 16 19.61 10.72 1.45
N GLU A 17 19.00 9.81 0.70
CA GLU A 17 18.23 8.68 1.23
C GLU A 17 19.04 7.81 2.22
N PRO A 18 20.30 7.41 1.95
CA PRO A 18 21.08 6.60 2.89
C PRO A 18 21.32 7.27 4.25
N VAL A 19 21.45 8.61 4.27
CA VAL A 19 21.68 9.38 5.52
C VAL A 19 20.47 9.30 6.45
N PHE A 20 19.26 9.21 5.90
CA PHE A 20 18.04 9.08 6.69
C PHE A 20 17.64 7.62 6.93
N GLU A 21 17.85 6.74 5.95
CA GLU A 21 17.40 5.34 5.99
C GLU A 21 17.91 4.59 7.23
N VAL A 22 19.16 4.82 7.64
CA VAL A 22 19.76 4.19 8.82
C VAL A 22 19.11 4.59 10.15
N HIS A 23 18.27 5.63 10.16
CA HIS A 23 17.57 6.12 11.36
C HIS A 23 16.07 5.95 11.31
N PHE A 24 15.50 5.65 10.14
CA PHE A 24 14.06 5.49 10.03
C PHE A 24 13.58 4.31 10.86
N SER A 25 12.50 4.55 11.60
CA SER A 25 11.87 3.57 12.48
C SER A 25 11.59 2.23 11.78
N PRO A 26 11.80 1.08 12.43
CA PRO A 26 11.47 -0.22 11.84
C PRO A 26 9.96 -0.41 11.59
N MET A 27 9.11 0.42 12.22
CA MET A 27 7.65 0.44 12.05
C MET A 27 7.19 1.13 10.75
N SER A 28 8.10 1.81 10.05
CA SER A 28 7.84 2.50 8.79
C SER A 28 8.29 1.67 7.60
N PHE A 29 7.39 1.41 6.64
CA PHE A 29 7.66 0.52 5.51
C PHE A 29 7.56 1.23 4.14
N GLY A 30 6.73 2.25 4.03
CA GLY A 30 6.42 2.89 2.74
C GLY A 30 7.63 3.58 2.12
N PHE A 31 7.81 3.41 0.81
CA PHE A 31 8.83 4.10 -0.01
C PHE A 31 10.29 3.95 0.44
N ARG A 32 10.63 2.87 1.16
CA ARG A 32 11.98 2.62 1.66
C ARG A 32 12.67 1.46 0.93
N PRO A 33 13.98 1.54 0.67
CA PRO A 33 14.73 0.42 0.10
C PRO A 33 14.62 -0.84 0.97
N GLY A 34 14.36 -2.00 0.36
CA GLY A 34 14.24 -3.27 1.07
C GLY A 34 13.01 -3.42 1.97
N ARG A 35 12.12 -2.40 2.01
CA ARG A 35 10.84 -2.47 2.70
C ARG A 35 9.66 -2.33 1.75
N GLY A 36 8.56 -3.03 2.03
CA GLY A 36 7.42 -3.05 1.11
C GLY A 36 6.11 -3.46 1.76
N CYS A 37 5.04 -3.40 0.97
CA CYS A 37 3.66 -3.65 1.44
C CYS A 37 3.52 -4.99 2.16
N HIS A 38 4.14 -6.05 1.63
CA HIS A 38 4.03 -7.39 2.18
C HIS A 38 4.60 -7.49 3.60
N GLN A 39 5.67 -6.77 3.89
CA GLN A 39 6.24 -6.73 5.24
C GLN A 39 5.34 -5.98 6.20
N ALA A 40 4.77 -4.84 5.78
CA ALA A 40 3.81 -4.09 6.60
C ALA A 40 2.57 -4.93 6.94
N VAL A 41 1.98 -5.60 5.94
CA VAL A 41 0.86 -6.54 6.13
C VAL A 41 1.26 -7.72 7.01
N GLY A 42 2.48 -8.24 6.86
CA GLY A 42 3.04 -9.29 7.70
C GLY A 42 3.18 -8.87 9.16
N GLU A 43 3.60 -7.63 9.41
CA GLU A 43 3.74 -7.08 10.76
C GLU A 43 2.37 -6.93 11.43
N VAL A 44 1.37 -6.41 10.72
CA VAL A 44 -0.03 -6.36 11.18
C VAL A 44 -0.53 -7.75 11.54
N ALA A 45 -0.36 -8.74 10.64
CA ALA A 45 -0.80 -10.11 10.86
C ALA A 45 -0.08 -10.77 12.07
N LYS A 46 1.20 -10.48 12.25
CA LYS A 46 2.00 -10.94 13.39
C LYS A 46 1.45 -10.40 14.72
N TYR A 47 1.21 -9.10 14.83
CA TYR A 47 0.70 -8.51 16.08
C TYR A 47 -0.75 -8.90 16.38
N LEU A 48 -1.60 -9.05 15.35
CA LEU A 48 -2.91 -9.69 15.52
C LEU A 48 -2.78 -11.10 16.10
N ASN A 49 -1.81 -11.88 15.61
CA ASN A 49 -1.54 -13.21 16.14
C ASN A 49 -1.00 -13.22 17.57
N TRP A 50 -0.36 -12.15 18.00
CA TRP A 50 0.08 -11.94 19.39
C TRP A 50 -1.02 -11.40 20.32
N GLY A 51 -2.23 -11.17 19.81
CA GLY A 51 -3.39 -10.81 20.63
C GLY A 51 -3.76 -9.33 20.64
N LEU A 52 -3.05 -8.49 19.88
CA LEU A 52 -3.41 -7.07 19.73
C LEU A 52 -4.53 -6.96 18.70
N VAL A 53 -5.77 -7.23 19.14
CA VAL A 53 -6.94 -7.38 18.26
C VAL A 53 -7.75 -6.11 18.07
N HIS A 54 -7.57 -5.10 18.90
CA HIS A 54 -8.22 -3.81 18.73
C HIS A 54 -7.38 -2.95 17.79
N VAL A 55 -8.00 -2.47 16.71
CA VAL A 55 -7.30 -1.83 15.58
C VAL A 55 -7.83 -0.42 15.37
N VAL A 56 -6.91 0.52 15.16
CA VAL A 56 -7.19 1.86 14.64
C VAL A 56 -6.60 1.95 13.25
N GLU A 57 -7.46 1.99 12.24
CA GLU A 57 -7.10 2.35 10.86
C GLU A 57 -7.14 3.88 10.77
N ALA A 58 -6.02 4.50 10.39
CA ALA A 58 -5.89 5.96 10.35
C ALA A 58 -5.28 6.40 9.02
N ASP A 59 -5.79 7.51 8.48
CA ASP A 59 -5.34 8.15 7.25
C ASP A 59 -5.09 9.63 7.55
N ILE A 60 -3.97 10.17 7.06
CA ILE A 60 -3.63 11.58 7.23
C ILE A 60 -4.28 12.39 6.09
N THR A 61 -5.10 13.38 6.44
CA THR A 61 -5.75 14.27 5.48
C THR A 61 -4.70 15.04 4.68
N ASP A 62 -4.74 14.88 3.36
CA ASP A 62 -3.80 15.51 2.42
C ASP A 62 -2.35 15.51 2.93
N CYS A 63 -1.84 14.32 3.27
CA CYS A 63 -0.52 14.19 3.89
C CYS A 63 0.56 14.93 3.12
N PHE A 64 0.60 14.77 1.80
CA PHE A 64 1.62 15.39 0.98
C PHE A 64 1.42 16.90 0.82
N GLY A 65 0.19 17.42 0.80
CA GLY A 65 -0.09 18.86 0.65
C GLY A 65 -0.06 19.65 1.97
N SER A 66 -0.23 18.98 3.11
CA SER A 66 -0.30 19.61 4.43
C SER A 66 1.07 19.80 5.10
N ILE A 67 2.15 19.18 4.60
CA ILE A 67 3.47 19.24 5.24
C ILE A 67 4.01 20.69 5.27
N PRO A 68 4.26 21.30 6.44
CA PRO A 68 4.79 22.66 6.52
C PRO A 68 6.25 22.75 6.04
N HIS A 69 6.52 23.57 5.03
CA HIS A 69 7.84 23.65 4.39
C HIS A 69 8.96 23.97 5.38
N GLU A 70 8.75 24.94 6.26
CA GLU A 70 9.76 25.37 7.22
C GLU A 70 10.12 24.26 8.22
N ARG A 71 9.12 23.48 8.66
CA ARG A 71 9.35 22.35 9.57
C ARG A 71 10.02 21.18 8.86
N LEU A 72 9.61 20.88 7.64
CA LEU A 72 10.27 19.87 6.80
C LEU A 72 11.72 20.25 6.54
N MET A 73 12.01 21.50 6.17
CA MET A 73 13.37 21.96 5.93
C MET A 73 14.23 21.88 7.19
N LYS A 74 13.66 22.18 8.37
CA LYS A 74 14.34 21.94 9.66
C LYS A 74 14.64 20.46 9.86
N ALA A 75 13.68 19.57 9.61
CA ALA A 75 13.88 18.13 9.75
C ALA A 75 14.99 17.60 8.81
N VAL A 76 15.04 18.07 7.57
CA VAL A 76 16.11 17.73 6.62
C VAL A 76 17.47 18.28 7.11
N ALA A 77 17.51 19.54 7.52
CA ALA A 77 18.72 20.21 7.97
C ALA A 77 19.31 19.64 9.28
N ARG A 78 18.54 18.87 10.06
CA ARG A 78 19.06 18.12 11.23
C ARG A 78 20.17 17.14 10.83
N ARG A 79 20.18 16.66 9.58
CA ARG A 79 21.11 15.62 9.11
C ARG A 79 21.87 15.96 7.84
N VAL A 80 21.37 16.92 7.05
CA VAL A 80 22.06 17.41 5.85
C VAL A 80 22.59 18.82 6.12
N ALA A 81 23.91 18.96 6.16
CA ALA A 81 24.58 20.26 6.36
C ALA A 81 24.83 21.03 5.06
N ASP A 82 24.83 20.33 3.91
CA ASP A 82 25.13 20.92 2.60
C ASP A 82 24.08 21.97 2.20
N LYS A 83 24.52 23.23 2.11
CA LYS A 83 23.64 24.37 1.79
C LYS A 83 23.09 24.33 0.36
N ALA A 84 23.82 23.76 -0.59
CA ALA A 84 23.35 23.63 -1.98
C ALA A 84 22.23 22.59 -2.08
N ILE A 85 22.37 21.44 -1.41
CA ILE A 85 21.31 20.42 -1.35
C ILE A 85 20.06 21.00 -0.67
N LEU A 86 20.23 21.65 0.49
CA LEU A 86 19.10 22.29 1.20
C LEU A 86 18.41 23.36 0.33
N ARG A 87 19.18 24.13 -0.44
CA ARG A 87 18.63 25.12 -1.37
C ARG A 87 17.84 24.46 -2.49
N LEU A 88 18.34 23.37 -3.09
CA LEU A 88 17.62 22.62 -4.13
C LEU A 88 16.29 22.06 -3.63
N ILE A 89 16.30 21.42 -2.45
CA ILE A 89 15.08 20.89 -1.84
C ILE A 89 14.08 22.03 -1.59
N ARG A 90 14.54 23.16 -1.04
CA ARG A 90 13.70 24.34 -0.82
C ARG A 90 13.13 24.90 -2.11
N LEU A 91 13.91 24.93 -3.20
CA LEU A 91 13.43 25.35 -4.51
C LEU A 91 12.30 24.44 -4.98
N TRP A 92 12.45 23.12 -4.89
CA TRP A 92 11.39 22.19 -5.27
C TRP A 92 10.12 22.33 -4.44
N LEU A 93 10.23 22.59 -3.13
CA LEU A 93 9.07 22.84 -2.28
C LEU A 93 8.35 24.15 -2.65
N LYS A 94 9.10 25.21 -2.96
CA LYS A 94 8.54 26.53 -3.34
C LYS A 94 8.08 26.63 -4.78
N CYS A 95 8.54 25.75 -5.66
CA CYS A 95 7.99 25.53 -6.99
C CYS A 95 6.59 24.94 -6.80
N GLY A 96 5.62 25.82 -6.55
CA GLY A 96 4.25 25.45 -6.25
C GLY A 96 3.59 24.64 -7.38
N VAL A 97 2.38 24.19 -7.10
CA VAL A 97 1.57 23.45 -8.06
C VAL A 97 0.96 24.40 -9.10
N MET A 98 0.96 23.95 -10.35
CA MET A 98 0.24 24.60 -11.44
C MET A 98 -1.14 23.94 -11.50
N GLU A 99 -2.15 24.63 -10.95
CA GLU A 99 -3.57 24.23 -11.04
C GLU A 99 -4.24 25.12 -12.07
N ASP A 100 -4.96 24.51 -13.03
CA ASP A 100 -5.78 25.21 -14.04
C ASP A 100 -5.06 26.35 -14.78
N GLY A 101 -3.77 26.15 -15.10
CA GLY A 101 -2.96 27.14 -15.81
C GLY A 101 -2.51 28.34 -14.98
N ARG A 102 -2.74 28.34 -13.65
CA ARG A 102 -2.29 29.40 -12.73
C ARG A 102 -1.24 28.86 -11.75
N PHE A 103 -0.15 29.62 -11.61
CA PHE A 103 0.90 29.32 -10.64
C PHE A 103 0.48 29.81 -9.25
N ARG A 104 0.31 28.90 -8.29
CA ARG A 104 0.09 29.25 -6.88
C ARG A 104 1.35 28.99 -6.08
N LYS A 105 1.86 30.01 -5.37
CA LYS A 105 2.90 29.81 -4.35
C LYS A 105 2.28 29.04 -3.20
N THR A 106 2.86 27.91 -2.84
CA THR A 106 2.43 27.11 -1.68
C THR A 106 3.43 27.30 -0.54
N THR A 107 2.92 27.43 0.68
CA THR A 107 3.72 27.46 1.93
C THR A 107 3.74 26.09 2.63
N THR A 108 2.91 25.17 2.15
CA THR A 108 2.80 23.78 2.59
C THR A 108 2.89 22.84 1.39
N GLY A 109 3.18 21.59 1.69
CA GLY A 109 3.12 20.48 0.78
C GLY A 109 4.41 20.16 0.04
N THR A 110 4.50 18.95 -0.49
CA THR A 110 5.58 18.52 -1.38
C THR A 110 4.99 18.32 -2.78
N PRO A 111 5.76 18.56 -3.86
CA PRO A 111 5.23 18.43 -5.21
C PRO A 111 4.71 17.00 -5.46
N GLN A 112 3.41 16.85 -5.72
CA GLN A 112 2.84 15.56 -6.11
C GLN A 112 3.47 15.14 -7.45
N GLY A 113 4.05 13.93 -7.48
CA GLY A 113 4.80 13.42 -8.64
C GLY A 113 6.28 13.81 -8.69
N GLY A 114 6.81 14.50 -7.69
CA GLY A 114 8.26 14.65 -7.47
C GLY A 114 8.89 13.33 -7.02
N VAL A 115 10.05 12.98 -7.57
CA VAL A 115 10.72 11.68 -7.28
C VAL A 115 11.27 11.65 -5.85
N ILE A 116 11.57 12.83 -5.30
CA ILE A 116 12.09 13.00 -3.93
C ILE A 116 10.96 13.16 -2.89
N SER A 117 9.73 13.49 -3.30
CA SER A 117 8.62 13.78 -2.39
C SER A 117 8.31 12.63 -1.41
N PRO A 118 8.35 11.34 -1.80
CA PRO A 118 8.16 10.24 -0.87
C PRO A 118 9.21 10.19 0.24
N LEU A 119 10.47 10.47 -0.08
CA LEU A 119 11.55 10.55 0.91
C LEU A 119 11.30 11.72 1.88
N LEU A 120 10.96 12.90 1.36
CA LEU A 120 10.68 14.08 2.18
C LEU A 120 9.49 13.85 3.13
N ALA A 121 8.43 13.21 2.67
CA ALA A 121 7.30 12.83 3.50
C ALA A 121 7.73 11.87 4.62
N ASN A 122 8.56 10.86 4.31
CA ASN A 122 9.09 9.97 5.32
C ASN A 122 10.02 10.66 6.33
N ILE A 123 10.86 11.59 5.89
CA ILE A 123 11.69 12.43 6.79
C ILE A 123 10.82 13.20 7.76
N TYR A 124 9.70 13.76 7.28
CA TYR A 124 8.78 14.50 8.13
C TYR A 124 8.07 13.58 9.13
N LEU A 125 7.52 12.46 8.65
CA LEU A 125 6.77 11.50 9.45
C LEU A 125 7.65 10.66 10.39
N ASP A 126 8.98 10.67 10.23
CA ASP A 126 9.88 10.06 11.22
C ASP A 126 9.76 10.73 12.60
N GLU A 127 9.35 12.00 12.66
CA GLU A 127 9.04 12.69 13.94
C GLU A 127 7.83 12.06 14.66
N LEU A 128 6.84 11.58 13.91
CA LEU A 128 5.72 10.81 14.46
C LEU A 128 6.23 9.47 15.01
N ASP A 129 7.01 8.72 14.22
CA ASP A 129 7.52 7.41 14.63
C ASP A 129 8.42 7.49 15.88
N ARG A 130 9.25 8.54 15.97
CA ARG A 130 10.09 8.82 17.14
C ARG A 130 9.26 9.22 18.33
N THR A 131 8.31 10.14 18.18
CA THR A 131 7.42 10.53 19.27
C THR A 131 6.67 9.31 19.81
N TRP A 132 6.16 8.46 18.92
CA TRP A 132 5.50 7.20 19.27
C TRP A 132 6.38 6.31 20.14
N THR A 133 7.64 6.13 19.72
CA THR A 133 8.62 5.28 20.42
C THR A 133 9.10 5.90 21.74
N GLN A 134 9.50 7.17 21.72
CA GLN A 134 10.09 7.89 22.85
C GLN A 134 9.14 8.04 24.02
N ARG A 135 7.87 8.34 23.74
CA ARG A 135 6.87 8.49 24.79
C ARG A 135 6.44 7.12 25.37
N GLN A 136 6.98 5.99 24.89
CA GLN A 136 6.65 4.62 25.32
C GLN A 136 5.15 4.43 25.56
N MET A 137 4.33 4.82 24.58
CA MET A 137 2.90 5.05 24.80
C MET A 137 2.04 3.80 24.83
N ALA A 138 2.65 2.65 24.59
CA ALA A 138 2.09 1.40 25.02
C ALA A 138 2.06 1.28 26.57
N ARG A 139 3.18 1.61 27.25
CA ARG A 139 3.29 1.35 28.70
C ARG A 139 2.57 2.37 29.58
N ARG A 140 2.54 3.66 29.20
CA ARG A 140 1.91 4.73 30.02
C ARG A 140 0.38 4.73 29.99
N ALA A 141 -0.24 4.25 28.91
CA ALA A 141 -1.69 4.00 28.85
C ALA A 141 -2.06 2.58 29.36
N GLY A 142 -1.07 1.82 29.83
CA GLY A 142 -1.22 0.42 30.24
C GLY A 142 -1.49 -0.56 29.09
N ALA A 143 -1.52 -0.14 27.83
CA ALA A 143 -1.95 -0.93 26.67
C ALA A 143 -0.78 -1.39 25.79
N ASN A 144 -0.67 -2.66 25.44
CA ASN A 144 0.37 -3.10 24.50
C ASN A 144 0.01 -2.66 23.07
N ALA A 145 0.50 -1.49 22.64
CA ALA A 145 0.19 -0.90 21.34
C ALA A 145 1.37 -0.95 20.35
N HIS A 146 1.08 -1.28 19.09
CA HIS A 146 2.04 -1.33 17.99
C HIS A 146 1.56 -0.50 16.80
N LEU A 147 2.42 0.38 16.30
CA LEU A 147 2.15 1.21 15.12
C LEU A 147 2.79 0.57 13.89
N VAL A 148 2.05 0.45 12.81
CA VAL A 148 2.55 0.09 11.48
C VAL A 148 2.23 1.25 10.53
N ARG A 149 3.25 1.79 9.88
CA ARG A 149 3.11 2.92 8.95
C ARG A 149 3.57 2.54 7.56
N TYR A 150 2.71 2.75 6.57
CA TYR A 150 3.06 2.68 5.16
C TYR A 150 2.78 4.04 4.52
N ALA A 151 3.81 4.89 4.48
CA ALA A 151 3.67 6.30 4.11
C ALA A 151 2.66 7.03 5.01
N ASP A 152 1.49 7.39 4.48
CA ASP A 152 0.36 8.06 5.13
C ASP A 152 -0.72 7.09 5.66
N ASP A 153 -0.75 5.85 5.17
CA ASP A 153 -1.61 4.78 5.72
C ASP A 153 -1.02 4.27 7.05
N LEU A 154 -1.79 4.42 8.13
CA LEU A 154 -1.39 4.07 9.50
C LEU A 154 -2.33 3.01 10.08
N VAL A 155 -1.76 2.02 10.75
CA VAL A 155 -2.52 1.03 11.52
C VAL A 155 -1.93 0.92 12.92
N ILE A 156 -2.74 1.15 13.95
CA ILE A 156 -2.37 0.87 15.33
C ILE A 156 -3.09 -0.40 15.76
N LEU A 157 -2.34 -1.34 16.34
CA LEU A 157 -2.88 -2.53 16.98
C LEU A 157 -2.68 -2.43 18.48
N THR A 158 -3.66 -2.82 19.27
CA THR A 158 -3.55 -2.86 20.74
C THR A 158 -4.35 -4.02 21.33
N ASP A 159 -3.93 -4.51 22.49
CA ASP A 159 -4.62 -5.54 23.28
C ASP A 159 -5.65 -4.96 24.26
N LYS A 160 -5.69 -3.64 24.40
CA LYS A 160 -6.67 -2.90 25.23
C LYS A 160 -7.46 -1.90 24.39
N ASP A 161 -8.18 -1.04 25.09
CA ASP A 161 -8.92 0.07 24.49
C ASP A 161 -8.05 0.96 23.58
N THR A 162 -8.66 1.46 22.51
CA THR A 162 -7.99 2.23 21.46
C THR A 162 -7.94 3.73 21.73
N SER A 163 -8.70 4.26 22.70
CA SER A 163 -8.81 5.70 22.94
C SER A 163 -7.47 6.36 23.24
N GLY A 164 -6.66 5.76 24.11
CA GLY A 164 -5.32 6.26 24.45
C GLY A 164 -4.38 6.34 23.25
N PRO A 165 -4.16 5.21 22.52
CA PRO A 165 -3.35 5.20 21.31
C PRO A 165 -3.85 6.14 20.20
N GLU A 166 -5.17 6.26 20.02
CA GLU A 166 -5.78 7.16 19.01
C GLU A 166 -5.60 8.63 19.38
N GLN A 167 -5.96 9.02 20.62
CA GLN A 167 -5.83 10.39 21.11
C GLN A 167 -4.40 10.89 20.93
N LEU A 168 -3.46 10.03 21.27
CA LEU A 168 -2.06 10.32 21.11
C LEU A 168 -1.64 10.53 19.65
N LEU A 169 -2.08 9.66 18.74
CA LEU A 169 -1.80 9.82 17.32
C LEU A 169 -2.30 11.19 16.86
N ARG A 170 -3.53 11.55 17.28
CA ARG A 170 -4.16 12.85 16.98
C ARG A 170 -3.36 14.03 17.54
N GLU A 171 -2.95 14.00 18.80
CA GLU A 171 -2.15 15.05 19.44
C GLU A 171 -0.79 15.22 18.78
N THR A 172 -0.14 14.10 18.42
CA THR A 172 1.18 14.12 17.78
C THR A 172 1.08 14.72 16.38
N LEU A 173 0.09 14.30 15.60
CA LEU A 173 -0.15 14.86 14.26
C LEU A 173 -0.53 16.35 14.33
N ALA A 174 -1.39 16.74 15.26
CA ALA A 174 -1.75 18.15 15.47
C ALA A 174 -0.51 18.99 15.83
N GLY A 175 0.35 18.46 16.71
CA GLY A 175 1.64 19.05 17.05
C GLY A 175 2.60 19.14 15.85
N MET A 176 2.41 18.31 14.82
CA MET A 176 3.10 18.36 13.52
C MET A 176 2.41 19.23 12.48
N GLY A 177 1.26 19.85 12.78
CA GLY A 177 0.47 20.61 11.81
C GLY A 177 -0.19 19.72 10.75
N LEU A 178 -0.40 18.44 11.07
CA LEU A 178 -1.14 17.48 10.25
C LEU A 178 -2.45 17.11 10.95
N ALA A 179 -3.42 16.60 10.19
CA ALA A 179 -4.72 16.19 10.71
C ALA A 179 -5.05 14.76 10.28
N LEU A 180 -5.72 14.02 11.17
CA LEU A 180 -6.36 12.76 10.81
C LEU A 180 -7.59 13.01 9.97
N ASN A 181 -7.87 12.10 9.05
CA ASN A 181 -9.11 12.10 8.28
C ASN A 181 -10.21 11.41 9.08
N PRO A 182 -11.21 12.15 9.62
CA PRO A 182 -12.24 11.57 10.47
C PRO A 182 -13.11 10.55 9.73
N ASP A 183 -13.33 10.73 8.42
CA ASP A 183 -14.21 9.86 7.64
C ASP A 183 -13.56 8.52 7.30
N LYS A 184 -12.22 8.48 7.28
CA LYS A 184 -11.44 7.27 7.00
C LYS A 184 -10.87 6.61 8.25
N THR A 185 -10.82 7.33 9.37
CA THR A 185 -10.29 6.79 10.62
C THR A 185 -11.35 5.88 11.25
N ARG A 186 -10.99 4.62 11.50
CA ARG A 186 -11.92 3.62 12.02
C ARG A 186 -11.30 2.85 13.18
N VAL A 187 -12.11 2.63 14.20
CA VAL A 187 -11.80 1.77 15.35
C VAL A 187 -12.61 0.50 15.22
N LEU A 188 -11.97 -0.66 15.36
CA LEU A 188 -12.63 -1.97 15.21
C LEU A 188 -11.96 -3.06 16.04
N ASP A 189 -12.71 -4.13 16.34
CA ASP A 189 -12.17 -5.37 16.88
C ASP A 189 -11.99 -6.37 15.73
N ALA A 190 -10.75 -6.75 15.45
CA ALA A 190 -10.43 -7.66 14.36
C ALA A 190 -11.00 -9.08 14.54
N LYS A 191 -11.50 -9.45 15.73
CA LYS A 191 -12.19 -10.74 15.95
C LYS A 191 -13.60 -10.76 15.37
N THR A 192 -14.29 -9.63 15.38
CA THR A 192 -15.66 -9.48 14.86
C THR A 192 -15.65 -8.89 13.46
N ASP A 193 -14.77 -7.92 13.24
CA ASP A 193 -14.72 -7.10 12.04
C ASP A 193 -13.48 -7.38 11.20
N SER A 194 -13.50 -6.88 9.98
CA SER A 194 -12.37 -6.92 9.06
C SER A 194 -12.07 -5.51 8.57
N PHE A 195 -10.80 -5.27 8.24
CA PHE A 195 -10.36 -3.98 7.71
C PHE A 195 -9.47 -4.17 6.48
N ASP A 196 -9.43 -3.14 5.65
CA ASP A 196 -8.63 -3.14 4.43
C ASP A 196 -7.34 -2.35 4.68
N PHE A 197 -6.19 -2.97 4.44
CA PHE A 197 -4.88 -2.32 4.52
C PHE A 197 -4.01 -2.74 3.34
N LEU A 198 -3.49 -1.76 2.58
CA LEU A 198 -2.64 -1.97 1.40
C LEU A 198 -3.23 -2.94 0.35
N GLY A 199 -4.56 -2.94 0.22
CA GLY A 199 -5.31 -3.81 -0.70
C GLY A 199 -5.60 -5.21 -0.17
N PHE A 200 -5.22 -5.52 1.07
CA PHE A 200 -5.57 -6.77 1.75
C PHE A 200 -6.69 -6.53 2.75
N ASN A 201 -7.65 -7.44 2.79
CA ASN A 201 -8.60 -7.53 3.89
C ASN A 201 -7.99 -8.43 4.99
N ILE A 202 -8.03 -7.94 6.23
CA ILE A 202 -7.38 -8.53 7.38
C ILE A 202 -8.41 -8.67 8.51
N ARG A 203 -8.45 -9.86 9.13
CA ARG A 203 -9.23 -10.13 10.35
C ARG A 203 -8.66 -11.30 11.14
N LYS A 204 -9.08 -11.48 12.38
CA LYS A 204 -8.92 -12.73 13.13
C LYS A 204 -10.00 -13.73 12.70
N ALA A 205 -9.59 -14.94 12.37
CA ALA A 205 -10.48 -16.04 12.05
C ALA A 205 -10.21 -17.24 12.96
N HIS A 206 -11.27 -17.95 13.32
CA HIS A 206 -11.19 -19.21 14.05
C HIS A 206 -11.03 -20.36 13.05
N ASN A 207 -10.04 -21.23 13.26
CA ASN A 207 -9.88 -22.46 12.49
C ASN A 207 -10.61 -23.63 13.20
N PRO A 208 -11.75 -24.13 12.69
CA PRO A 208 -12.51 -25.19 13.35
C PRO A 208 -11.74 -26.49 13.53
N ARG A 209 -10.75 -26.78 12.66
CA ARG A 209 -9.98 -28.02 12.72
C ARG A 209 -8.90 -28.02 13.80
N SER A 210 -8.30 -26.86 14.06
CA SER A 210 -7.21 -26.73 15.05
C SER A 210 -7.64 -26.03 16.34
N GLY A 211 -8.84 -25.43 16.38
CA GLY A 211 -9.33 -24.62 17.50
C GLY A 211 -8.58 -23.30 17.71
N LYS A 212 -7.66 -22.94 16.81
CA LYS A 212 -6.78 -21.77 16.95
C LYS A 212 -7.31 -20.57 16.19
N TRP A 213 -7.14 -19.40 16.80
CA TRP A 213 -7.37 -18.11 16.14
C TRP A 213 -6.13 -17.65 15.40
N PHE A 214 -6.27 -17.29 14.13
CA PHE A 214 -5.18 -16.82 13.29
C PHE A 214 -5.59 -15.56 12.51
N ALA A 215 -4.61 -14.74 12.13
CA ALA A 215 -4.82 -13.61 11.25
C ALA A 215 -5.06 -14.11 9.82
N LEU A 216 -6.31 -14.00 9.37
CA LEU A 216 -6.69 -14.23 7.99
C LEU A 216 -6.38 -12.96 7.19
N VAL A 217 -5.59 -13.13 6.13
CA VAL A 217 -5.13 -12.04 5.25
C VAL A 217 -5.41 -12.49 3.83
N HIS A 218 -6.25 -11.79 3.09
CA HIS A 218 -6.52 -12.11 1.68
C HIS A 218 -6.77 -10.82 0.89
N PRO A 219 -6.80 -10.87 -0.46
CA PRO A 219 -7.02 -9.68 -1.27
C PRO A 219 -8.39 -9.08 -0.98
N SER A 220 -8.46 -7.76 -0.82
CA SER A 220 -9.72 -7.09 -0.50
C SER A 220 -10.71 -7.18 -1.67
N HIS A 221 -12.00 -7.09 -1.35
CA HIS A 221 -13.05 -7.11 -2.37
C HIS A 221 -12.85 -5.97 -3.38
N LYS A 222 -12.46 -4.78 -2.91
CA LYS A 222 -12.14 -3.61 -3.75
C LYS A 222 -11.00 -3.92 -4.73
N ALA A 223 -9.92 -4.55 -4.26
CA ALA A 223 -8.79 -4.93 -5.12
C ALA A 223 -9.17 -5.97 -6.18
N GLN A 224 -9.98 -6.96 -5.80
CA GLN A 224 -10.51 -7.95 -6.74
C GLN A 224 -11.43 -7.33 -7.78
N MET A 225 -12.33 -6.42 -7.38
CA MET A 225 -13.23 -5.73 -8.30
C MET A 225 -12.47 -4.84 -9.28
N ALA A 226 -11.46 -4.11 -8.80
CA ALA A 226 -10.61 -3.29 -9.67
C ALA A 226 -9.92 -4.12 -10.76
N LEU A 227 -9.40 -5.32 -10.41
CA LEU A 227 -8.85 -6.25 -11.40
C LEU A 227 -9.91 -6.72 -12.38
N LYS A 228 -11.04 -7.23 -11.88
CA LYS A 228 -12.14 -7.76 -12.71
C LYS A 228 -12.60 -6.69 -13.69
N GLU A 229 -12.70 -5.44 -13.25
CA GLU A 229 -13.11 -4.30 -14.07
C GLU A 229 -12.07 -3.93 -15.13
N ARG A 230 -10.78 -3.94 -14.79
CA ARG A 230 -9.70 -3.75 -15.78
C ARG A 230 -9.77 -4.81 -16.87
N ILE A 231 -10.02 -6.07 -16.51
CA ILE A 231 -10.18 -7.17 -17.48
C ILE A 231 -11.46 -6.99 -18.31
N ARG A 232 -12.56 -6.48 -17.72
CA ARG A 232 -13.79 -6.16 -18.48
C ARG A 232 -13.50 -5.16 -19.58
N ARG A 233 -12.77 -4.09 -19.28
CA ARG A 233 -12.37 -3.07 -20.27
C ARG A 233 -11.53 -3.65 -21.40
N LEU A 234 -10.58 -4.52 -21.09
CA LEU A 234 -9.73 -5.20 -22.09
C LEU A 234 -10.49 -6.22 -22.96
N THR A 235 -11.66 -6.66 -22.51
CA THR A 235 -12.50 -7.66 -23.19
C THR A 235 -13.89 -7.11 -23.53
N SER A 236 -14.01 -5.79 -23.67
CA SER A 236 -15.30 -5.13 -23.92
C SER A 236 -15.80 -5.43 -25.34
N PRO A 237 -17.11 -5.27 -25.63
CA PRO A 237 -17.65 -5.51 -26.97
C PRO A 237 -17.00 -4.66 -28.07
N GLY A 238 -16.49 -3.47 -27.74
CA GLY A 238 -15.80 -2.58 -28.68
C GLY A 238 -14.39 -3.04 -29.07
N VAL A 239 -13.80 -4.03 -28.37
CA VAL A 239 -12.45 -4.50 -28.65
C VAL A 239 -12.44 -5.43 -29.87
N GLN A 240 -11.95 -4.92 -31.00
CA GLN A 240 -11.85 -5.64 -32.27
C GLN A 240 -10.50 -6.34 -32.50
N GLU A 241 -9.61 -6.36 -31.51
CA GLU A 241 -8.30 -7.01 -31.60
C GLU A 241 -8.40 -8.54 -31.83
N LYS A 242 -7.28 -9.17 -32.22
CA LYS A 242 -7.15 -10.63 -32.25
C LYS A 242 -7.13 -11.15 -30.82
N VAL A 243 -7.58 -12.40 -30.63
CA VAL A 243 -7.64 -13.03 -29.29
C VAL A 243 -6.26 -13.13 -28.67
N SER A 244 -5.23 -13.42 -29.46
CA SER A 244 -3.82 -13.43 -29.03
C SER A 244 -3.36 -12.07 -28.47
N GLU A 245 -3.72 -10.96 -29.11
CA GLU A 245 -3.39 -9.61 -28.62
C GLU A 245 -4.09 -9.29 -27.31
N VAL A 246 -5.36 -9.68 -27.18
CA VAL A 246 -6.08 -9.52 -25.90
C VAL A 246 -5.41 -10.34 -24.79
N VAL A 247 -4.99 -11.57 -25.07
CA VAL A 247 -4.24 -12.38 -24.10
C VAL A 247 -2.93 -11.70 -23.72
N ARG A 248 -2.18 -11.16 -24.68
CA ARG A 248 -0.94 -10.42 -24.43
C ARG A 248 -1.14 -9.20 -23.51
N ARG A 249 -2.32 -8.58 -23.54
CA ARG A 249 -2.68 -7.46 -22.65
C ARG A 249 -3.23 -7.91 -21.30
N VAL A 250 -3.99 -9.00 -21.25
CA VAL A 250 -4.57 -9.55 -20.02
C VAL A 250 -3.50 -10.19 -19.13
N ASN A 251 -2.57 -10.94 -19.72
CA ASN A 251 -1.56 -11.71 -18.98
C ASN A 251 -0.71 -10.86 -18.03
N PRO A 252 -0.10 -9.73 -18.44
CA PRO A 252 0.69 -8.90 -17.53
C PRO A 252 -0.15 -8.31 -16.38
N VAL A 253 -1.42 -7.99 -16.64
CA VAL A 253 -2.33 -7.44 -15.61
C VAL A 253 -2.64 -8.50 -14.56
N VAL A 254 -3.01 -9.70 -14.99
CA VAL A 254 -3.31 -10.82 -14.08
C VAL A 254 -2.04 -11.25 -13.34
N ARG A 255 -0.92 -11.41 -14.07
CA ARG A 255 0.38 -11.78 -13.48
C ARG A 255 0.80 -10.78 -12.42
N GLY A 256 0.75 -9.47 -12.71
CA GLY A 256 1.09 -8.43 -11.74
C GLY A 256 0.22 -8.48 -10.49
N TRP A 257 -1.08 -8.69 -10.66
CA TRP A 257 -2.02 -8.83 -9.54
C TRP A 257 -1.72 -10.08 -8.70
N VAL A 258 -1.50 -11.23 -9.32
CA VAL A 258 -1.12 -12.47 -8.60
C VAL A 258 0.23 -12.29 -7.91
N ASN A 259 1.19 -11.63 -8.55
CA ASN A 259 2.51 -11.37 -7.96
C ASN A 259 2.45 -10.52 -6.70
N TYR A 260 1.56 -9.53 -6.66
CA TYR A 260 1.34 -8.72 -5.47
C TYR A 260 0.55 -9.51 -4.40
N PHE A 261 -0.52 -10.17 -4.79
CA PHE A 261 -1.41 -10.83 -3.83
C PHE A 261 -0.99 -12.25 -3.43
N ARG A 262 0.20 -12.72 -3.80
CA ARG A 262 0.66 -14.12 -3.55
C ARG A 262 0.92 -14.47 -2.09
N ILE A 263 0.85 -13.52 -1.16
CA ILE A 263 1.08 -13.76 0.27
C ILE A 263 -0.23 -14.10 1.01
N GLY A 264 -0.12 -14.63 2.23
CA GLY A 264 -1.26 -14.88 3.10
C GLY A 264 -2.19 -16.00 2.60
N HIS A 265 -3.50 -15.74 2.63
CA HIS A 265 -4.57 -16.69 2.39
C HIS A 265 -5.32 -16.41 1.08
N SER A 266 -4.56 -16.09 0.02
CA SER A 266 -5.12 -15.63 -1.26
C SER A 266 -5.65 -16.73 -2.18
N ALA A 267 -5.48 -18.01 -1.83
CA ALA A 267 -5.83 -19.14 -2.68
C ALA A 267 -7.30 -19.12 -3.15
N GLY A 268 -8.23 -18.74 -2.26
CA GLY A 268 -9.65 -18.60 -2.62
C GLY A 268 -9.87 -17.50 -3.66
N ALA A 269 -9.35 -16.30 -3.41
CA ALA A 269 -9.46 -15.16 -4.33
C ALA A 269 -8.79 -15.45 -5.69
N PHE A 270 -7.70 -16.21 -5.68
CA PHE A 270 -7.01 -16.67 -6.88
C PHE A 270 -7.87 -17.61 -7.72
N GLY A 271 -8.59 -18.53 -7.09
CA GLY A 271 -9.58 -19.38 -7.76
C GLY A 271 -10.69 -18.56 -8.42
N GLU A 272 -11.27 -17.60 -7.69
CA GLU A 272 -12.32 -16.73 -8.23
C GLU A 272 -11.87 -15.89 -9.43
N VAL A 273 -10.68 -15.28 -9.33
CA VAL A 273 -10.11 -14.49 -10.41
C VAL A 273 -9.82 -15.37 -11.62
N ARG A 274 -9.24 -16.56 -11.42
CA ARG A 274 -8.98 -17.52 -12.50
C ARG A 274 -10.24 -17.89 -13.26
N GLU A 275 -11.31 -18.27 -12.54
CA GLU A 275 -12.59 -18.60 -13.16
C GLU A 275 -13.20 -17.41 -13.89
N PHE A 276 -13.10 -16.21 -13.31
CA PHE A 276 -13.56 -15.00 -13.97
C PHE A 276 -12.82 -14.71 -15.28
N VAL A 277 -11.48 -14.78 -15.27
CA VAL A 277 -10.66 -14.53 -16.47
C VAL A 277 -11.00 -15.54 -17.56
N LEU A 278 -11.05 -16.83 -17.23
CA LEU A 278 -11.44 -17.88 -18.17
C LEU A 278 -12.82 -17.65 -18.77
N CYS A 279 -13.82 -17.36 -17.93
CA CYS A 279 -15.17 -17.08 -18.39
C CYS A 279 -15.23 -15.86 -19.32
N ARG A 280 -14.46 -14.80 -19.01
CA ARG A 280 -14.39 -13.60 -19.85
C ARG A 280 -13.73 -13.87 -21.20
N MET A 281 -12.61 -14.58 -21.21
CA MET A 281 -11.90 -14.93 -22.45
C MET A 281 -12.74 -15.85 -23.33
N ARG A 282 -13.44 -16.84 -22.74
CA ARG A 282 -14.42 -17.66 -23.46
C ARG A 282 -15.53 -16.83 -24.10
N ARG A 283 -16.16 -15.94 -23.33
CA ARG A 283 -17.22 -15.05 -23.85
C ARG A 283 -16.71 -14.14 -24.94
N TYR A 284 -15.49 -13.61 -24.80
CA TYR A 284 -14.86 -12.78 -25.82
C TYR A 284 -14.69 -13.54 -27.14
N LEU A 285 -14.17 -14.78 -27.08
CA LEU A 285 -13.99 -15.63 -28.26
C LEU A 285 -15.32 -16.06 -28.90
N CYS A 286 -16.32 -16.46 -28.10
CA CYS A 286 -17.65 -16.79 -28.62
C CYS A 286 -18.26 -15.61 -29.40
N ARG A 287 -18.16 -14.39 -28.86
CA ARG A 287 -18.66 -13.18 -29.56
C ARG A 287 -17.93 -12.93 -30.87
N LYS A 288 -16.60 -13.06 -30.89
CA LYS A 288 -15.79 -12.96 -32.12
C LYS A 288 -16.21 -13.98 -33.18
N GLN A 289 -16.61 -15.18 -32.74
CA GLN A 289 -17.12 -16.24 -33.61
C GLN A 289 -18.62 -16.12 -33.93
N LYS A 290 -19.29 -15.01 -33.53
CA LYS A 290 -20.75 -14.81 -33.66
C LYS A 290 -21.58 -15.94 -33.05
N ARG A 291 -21.11 -16.50 -31.93
CA ARG A 291 -21.75 -17.60 -31.21
C ARG A 291 -22.32 -17.14 -29.87
N HIS A 292 -23.46 -17.70 -29.49
CA HIS A 292 -24.09 -17.46 -28.19
C HIS A 292 -23.50 -18.34 -27.08
N GLY A 293 -23.59 -17.84 -25.84
CA GLY A 293 -23.20 -18.56 -24.62
C GLY A 293 -21.70 -18.56 -24.29
N CYS A 294 -21.34 -19.24 -23.20
CA CYS A 294 -19.96 -19.31 -22.68
C CYS A 294 -19.07 -20.37 -23.36
N GLY A 295 -19.62 -21.24 -24.20
CA GLY A 295 -18.82 -22.18 -24.99
C GLY A 295 -18.05 -23.25 -24.21
N TRP A 296 -18.42 -23.58 -22.97
CA TRP A 296 -17.70 -24.50 -22.08
C TRP A 296 -17.35 -25.86 -22.69
N LYS A 297 -18.27 -26.49 -23.44
CA LYS A 297 -18.03 -27.78 -24.11
C LYS A 297 -17.08 -27.68 -25.30
N ARG A 298 -16.97 -26.51 -25.93
CA ARG A 298 -16.24 -26.29 -27.19
C ARG A 298 -14.84 -25.70 -26.96
N LEU A 299 -14.68 -24.96 -25.86
CA LEU A 299 -13.47 -24.22 -25.53
C LEU A 299 -12.97 -24.68 -24.16
N PRO A 300 -12.27 -25.84 -24.10
CA PRO A 300 -11.76 -26.39 -22.85
C PRO A 300 -10.68 -25.48 -22.26
N ASN A 301 -10.37 -25.64 -20.97
CA ASN A 301 -9.34 -24.84 -20.29
C ASN A 301 -7.97 -25.03 -20.94
N SER A 302 -7.67 -26.25 -21.39
CA SER A 302 -6.42 -26.59 -22.09
C SER A 302 -6.18 -25.73 -23.33
N PHE A 303 -7.24 -25.36 -24.06
CA PHE A 303 -7.14 -24.45 -25.20
C PHE A 303 -6.65 -23.05 -24.78
N PHE A 304 -7.19 -22.50 -23.70
CA PHE A 304 -6.78 -21.17 -23.23
C PHE A 304 -5.37 -21.16 -22.67
N TYR A 305 -4.98 -22.19 -21.93
CA TYR A 305 -3.66 -22.24 -21.29
C TYR A 305 -2.57 -22.71 -22.25
N GLY A 306 -2.82 -23.78 -23.00
CA GLY A 306 -1.86 -24.39 -23.91
C GLY A 306 -1.71 -23.63 -25.23
N GLU A 307 -2.82 -23.36 -25.93
CA GLU A 307 -2.76 -22.77 -27.27
C GLU A 307 -2.72 -21.24 -27.25
N LEU A 308 -3.52 -20.61 -26.40
CA LEU A 308 -3.55 -19.14 -26.31
C LEU A 308 -2.53 -18.56 -25.33
N GLY A 309 -1.89 -19.40 -24.51
CA GLY A 309 -0.89 -18.97 -23.53
C GLY A 309 -1.46 -18.07 -22.42
N LEU A 310 -2.73 -18.24 -22.04
CA LEU A 310 -3.35 -17.49 -20.95
C LEU A 310 -2.64 -17.81 -19.62
N PHE A 311 -2.45 -16.79 -18.78
CA PHE A 311 -1.81 -16.94 -17.47
C PHE A 311 -2.52 -17.98 -16.58
N TYR A 312 -1.77 -18.89 -15.97
CA TYR A 312 -2.29 -19.99 -15.15
C TYR A 312 -1.61 -20.16 -13.78
N GLU A 313 -0.57 -19.39 -13.46
CA GLU A 313 0.23 -19.55 -12.23
C GLU A 313 -0.38 -18.83 -11.02
N TYR A 314 -1.57 -19.26 -10.62
CA TYR A 314 -2.29 -18.73 -9.46
C TYR A 314 -1.83 -19.39 -8.16
N LYS A 315 -0.57 -19.18 -7.77
CA LYS A 315 0.05 -19.82 -6.61
C LYS A 315 0.34 -18.81 -5.51
N VAL A 316 -0.03 -19.18 -4.28
CA VAL A 316 0.43 -18.49 -3.07
C VAL A 316 1.89 -18.87 -2.86
N GLU A 317 2.72 -17.88 -2.53
CA GLU A 317 4.12 -18.06 -2.23
C GLU A 317 4.42 -17.37 -0.90
N TRP A 318 4.92 -18.14 0.05
CA TRP A 318 5.38 -17.60 1.32
C TRP A 318 6.75 -16.96 1.06
N GLN A 319 6.81 -15.63 1.15
CA GLN A 319 8.13 -14.98 1.16
C GLN A 319 8.89 -15.52 2.38
N PRO A 320 10.14 -16.00 2.22
CA PRO A 320 10.97 -16.31 3.37
C PRO A 320 11.06 -15.05 4.23
N ARG A 321 10.76 -15.18 5.52
CA ARG A 321 10.98 -14.08 6.47
C ARG A 321 12.43 -13.60 6.27
N PRO A 322 12.72 -12.29 6.16
CA PRO A 322 14.09 -11.85 6.32
C PRO A 322 14.57 -12.44 7.64
N ALA A 323 15.69 -13.13 7.61
CA ALA A 323 16.25 -13.76 8.80
C ALA A 323 16.26 -12.72 9.91
N TRP A 324 15.49 -12.96 10.97
CA TRP A 324 15.77 -12.29 12.23
C TRP A 324 17.21 -12.66 12.52
N GLY A 325 18.09 -11.67 12.60
CA GLY A 325 19.42 -11.87 13.16
C GLY A 325 19.21 -12.40 14.57
N LEU A 326 19.18 -13.72 14.71
CA LEU A 326 19.49 -14.42 15.93
C LEU A 326 21.02 -14.29 16.04
N GLY A 327 21.43 -13.11 16.51
CA GLY A 327 22.77 -12.79 16.97
C GLY A 327 22.71 -12.46 18.44
#